data_AF-Q3LSN9-F1
#
_entry.id   AF-Q3LSN9-F1
#
_cell.length_a   1.000
_cell.length_b   1.000
_cell.length_c   1.000
_cell.angle_alpha   90.00
_cell.angle_beta   90.00
_cell.angle_gamma   90.00
#
_symmetry.space_group_name_H-M   'P 1'
#
loop_
_entity.id
_entity.type
_entity.pdbx_description
1 polymer ?
#
loop_
_entity_poly.entity_id
_entity_poly.type
_entity_poly.pdbx_seq_one_letter_code
_entity_poly.pdbx_strand_id
1 'polypeptide(L)'
;MFFMNFKYHWFIYLLITIFVLMMNSNNIFIQWMLMEFGTIISISLINIKSTNKTPSLIYYSVSVISSIFLFFMIIVYLSSISFTKTDTFNFMVQMMFFLKIGTFPFHFWMIYSYEMMNWKQIFLMSTLIKFIPIYMMVSMTKINSWTLYFLITNSLYISFYANKFYTLKKLLACSTIFNSFYFIFILELNKNMFIAMIILYSFNYF
;
A
#
# COMPACT_ATOMS: atom_id res chain seq x y z
N MET A 1 -10.36 11.06 26.56
CA MET A 1 -9.03 10.90 25.93
C MET A 1 -8.47 9.48 26.08
N PHE A 2 -8.49 8.89 27.27
CA PHE A 2 -7.99 7.52 27.53
C PHE A 2 -8.65 6.44 26.65
N PHE A 3 -9.99 6.41 26.58
CA PHE A 3 -10.71 5.41 25.77
C PHE A 3 -10.46 5.52 24.25
N MET A 4 -10.26 6.75 23.73
CA MET A 4 -9.91 6.95 22.31
C MET A 4 -8.48 6.50 22.01
N ASN A 5 -7.55 6.66 22.95
CA ASN A 5 -6.20 6.11 22.80
C ASN A 5 -6.23 4.59 22.86
N PHE A 6 -7.00 4.00 23.78
CA PHE A 6 -7.17 2.55 23.86
C PHE A 6 -7.72 1.98 22.54
N LYS A 7 -8.83 2.54 22.00
CA LYS A 7 -9.37 2.16 20.68
C LYS A 7 -8.32 2.23 19.58
N TYR A 8 -7.56 3.33 19.53
CA TYR A 8 -6.51 3.51 18.53
C TYR A 8 -5.41 2.43 18.60
N HIS A 9 -4.93 2.11 19.80
CA HIS A 9 -3.92 1.07 19.98
C HIS A 9 -4.45 -0.32 19.63
N TRP A 10 -5.71 -0.62 19.95
CA TRP A 10 -6.36 -1.87 19.57
C TRP A 10 -6.44 -2.06 18.05
N PHE A 11 -6.84 -1.01 17.32
CA PHE A 11 -6.87 -1.10 15.87
C PHE A 11 -5.49 -1.23 15.23
N ILE A 12 -4.44 -0.64 15.82
CA ILE A 12 -3.06 -0.89 15.36
C ILE A 12 -2.66 -2.35 15.59
N TYR A 13 -2.97 -2.91 16.76
CA TYR A 13 -2.69 -4.32 17.04
C TYR A 13 -3.41 -5.22 16.03
N LEU A 14 -4.68 -4.93 15.73
CA LEU A 14 -5.42 -5.66 14.70
C LEU A 14 -4.74 -5.60 13.33
N LEU A 15 -4.28 -4.42 12.88
CA LEU A 15 -3.53 -4.32 11.61
C LEU A 15 -2.26 -5.18 11.60
N ILE A 16 -1.50 -5.17 12.70
CA ILE A 16 -0.27 -5.98 12.80
C ILE A 16 -0.63 -7.47 12.73
N THR A 17 -1.67 -7.92 13.44
CA THR A 17 -2.11 -9.32 13.36
C THR A 17 -2.55 -9.72 11.96
N ILE A 18 -3.26 -8.84 11.24
CA ILE A 18 -3.67 -9.07 9.85
C ILE A 18 -2.45 -9.23 8.95
N PHE A 19 -1.44 -8.36 9.11
CA PHE A 19 -0.21 -8.46 8.33
C PHE A 19 0.53 -9.77 8.58
N VAL A 20 0.65 -10.21 9.83
CA VAL A 20 1.28 -11.50 10.18
C VAL A 20 0.47 -12.68 9.62
N LEU A 21 -0.87 -12.65 9.73
CA LEU A 21 -1.74 -13.68 9.15
C LEU A 21 -1.60 -13.73 7.63
N MET A 22 -1.48 -12.58 6.97
CA MET A 22 -1.30 -12.50 5.53
C MET A 22 0.01 -13.16 5.11
N MET A 23 1.11 -12.90 5.83
CA MET A 23 2.42 -13.51 5.54
C MET A 23 2.39 -15.04 5.60
N ASN A 24 1.64 -15.60 6.54
CA ASN A 24 1.55 -17.05 6.75
C ASN A 24 0.52 -17.74 5.86
N SER A 25 -0.41 -16.99 5.25
CA SER A 25 -1.44 -17.57 4.40
C SER A 25 -0.94 -17.87 2.99
N ASN A 26 -1.22 -19.07 2.47
CA ASN A 26 -0.87 -19.43 1.09
C ASN A 26 -2.02 -19.18 0.08
N ASN A 27 -3.27 -19.16 0.56
CA ASN A 27 -4.43 -19.00 -0.31
C ASN A 27 -4.62 -17.52 -0.70
N ILE A 28 -4.58 -17.28 -2.00
CA ILE A 28 -4.76 -15.99 -2.66
C ILE A 28 -6.05 -15.27 -2.22
N PHE A 29 -7.15 -16.01 -2.15
CA PHE A 29 -8.42 -15.47 -1.70
C PHE A 29 -8.40 -15.01 -0.24
N ILE A 30 -7.75 -15.76 0.64
CA ILE A 30 -7.61 -15.40 2.06
C ILE A 30 -6.74 -14.14 2.19
N GLN A 31 -5.66 -14.04 1.42
CA GLN A 31 -4.82 -12.84 1.38
C GLN A 31 -5.63 -11.61 0.94
N TRP A 32 -6.49 -11.74 -0.08
CA TRP A 32 -7.36 -10.64 -0.51
C TRP A 32 -8.36 -10.24 0.58
N MET A 33 -9.01 -11.19 1.24
CA MET A 33 -9.93 -10.92 2.36
C MET A 33 -9.21 -10.19 3.51
N LEU A 34 -8.01 -10.65 3.88
CA LEU A 34 -7.19 -9.99 4.92
C LEU A 34 -6.81 -8.57 4.51
N MET A 35 -6.52 -8.34 3.24
CA MET A 35 -6.25 -6.99 2.72
C MET A 35 -7.48 -6.08 2.87
N GLU A 36 -8.70 -6.55 2.58
CA GLU A 36 -9.93 -5.76 2.75
C GLU A 36 -10.28 -5.49 4.22
N PHE A 37 -10.04 -6.45 5.12
CA PHE A 37 -10.13 -6.15 6.55
C PHE A 37 -9.09 -5.10 6.97
N GLY A 38 -7.89 -5.17 6.40
CA GLY A 38 -6.85 -4.16 6.57
C GLY A 38 -7.29 -2.76 6.10
N THR A 39 -7.97 -2.65 4.95
CA THR A 39 -8.48 -1.36 4.45
C THR A 39 -9.53 -0.78 5.40
N ILE A 40 -10.49 -1.57 5.85
CA ILE A 40 -11.54 -1.12 6.79
C ILE A 40 -10.94 -0.59 8.09
N ILE A 41 -9.96 -1.31 8.66
CA ILE A 41 -9.29 -0.88 9.90
C ILE A 41 -8.41 0.36 9.66
N SER A 42 -7.76 0.46 8.50
CA SER A 42 -6.97 1.64 8.18
C SER A 42 -7.83 2.91 8.05
N ILE A 43 -9.04 2.81 7.49
CA ILE A 43 -10.00 3.92 7.42
C ILE A 43 -10.44 4.35 8.81
N SER A 44 -10.72 3.38 9.69
CA SER A 44 -11.10 3.69 11.07
C SER A 44 -9.96 4.40 11.80
N LEU A 45 -8.72 3.93 11.66
CA LEU A 45 -7.55 4.54 12.28
C LEU A 45 -7.26 5.97 11.81
N ILE A 46 -7.45 6.24 10.52
CA ILE A 46 -7.35 7.61 10.00
C ILE A 46 -8.41 8.48 10.69
N ASN A 47 -9.65 8.01 10.83
CA ASN A 47 -10.76 8.84 11.33
C ASN A 47 -10.84 9.02 12.86
N ILE A 48 -10.33 8.12 13.69
CA ILE A 48 -10.57 8.16 15.15
C ILE A 48 -10.11 9.47 15.81
N LYS A 49 -9.04 10.10 15.29
CA LYS A 49 -8.43 11.30 15.89
C LYS A 49 -8.45 12.54 14.99
N SER A 50 -8.93 12.48 13.75
CA SER A 50 -9.03 13.67 12.90
C SER A 50 -10.36 14.39 12.99
N THR A 51 -10.27 15.71 12.89
CA THR A 51 -11.37 16.60 12.53
C THR A 51 -11.71 16.48 11.05
N ASN A 52 -10.70 16.40 10.18
CA ASN A 52 -10.86 16.26 8.74
C ASN A 52 -11.07 14.79 8.33
N LYS A 53 -12.24 14.48 7.78
CA LYS A 53 -12.60 13.14 7.26
C LYS A 53 -12.30 12.97 5.77
N THR A 54 -12.04 14.06 5.05
CA THR A 54 -11.70 14.04 3.61
C THR A 54 -10.59 13.06 3.24
N PRO A 55 -9.43 12.97 3.93
CA PRO A 55 -8.38 12.02 3.54
C PRO A 55 -8.82 10.56 3.67
N SER A 56 -9.66 10.24 4.65
CA SER A 56 -10.19 8.89 4.83
C SER A 56 -11.14 8.48 3.70
N LEU A 57 -11.93 9.43 3.20
CA LEU A 57 -12.88 9.21 2.11
C LEU A 57 -12.15 9.01 0.77
N ILE A 58 -11.08 9.77 0.55
CA ILE A 58 -10.22 9.62 -0.64
C ILE A 58 -9.52 8.26 -0.61
N TYR A 59 -8.96 7.86 0.53
CA TYR A 59 -8.36 6.53 0.65
C TYR A 59 -9.39 5.41 0.46
N TYR A 60 -10.60 5.56 1.03
CA TYR A 60 -11.68 4.60 0.85
C TYR A 60 -12.08 4.46 -0.62
N SER A 61 -12.32 5.56 -1.34
CA SER A 61 -12.77 5.49 -2.74
C SER A 61 -11.72 4.81 -3.63
N VAL A 62 -10.45 5.18 -3.49
CA VAL A 62 -9.36 4.58 -4.26
C VAL A 62 -9.19 3.09 -3.90
N SER A 63 -9.22 2.74 -2.61
CA SER A 63 -9.05 1.36 -2.17
C SER A 63 -10.20 0.45 -2.62
N VAL A 64 -11.46 0.92 -2.58
CA VAL A 64 -12.61 0.15 -3.07
C VAL A 64 -12.54 -0.08 -4.58
N ILE A 65 -12.17 0.93 -5.36
CA ILE A 65 -12.00 0.78 -6.81
C ILE A 65 -10.93 -0.29 -7.09
N SER A 66 -9.77 -0.20 -6.43
CA SER A 66 -8.71 -1.20 -6.60
C SER A 66 -9.16 -2.61 -6.20
N SER A 67 -9.92 -2.76 -5.12
CA SER A 67 -10.27 -4.07 -4.58
C SER A 67 -11.30 -4.81 -5.41
N ILE A 68 -12.27 -4.09 -5.98
CA ILE A 68 -13.26 -4.65 -6.92
C ILE A 68 -12.54 -5.19 -8.17
N PHE A 69 -11.63 -4.40 -8.76
CA PHE A 69 -10.86 -4.87 -9.92
C PHE A 69 -9.95 -6.06 -9.56
N LEU A 70 -9.28 -6.01 -8.41
CA LEU A 70 -8.48 -7.14 -7.93
C LEU A 70 -9.31 -8.41 -7.75
N PHE A 71 -10.54 -8.30 -7.23
CA PHE A 71 -11.44 -9.43 -7.07
C PHE A 71 -11.78 -10.08 -8.41
N PHE A 72 -12.12 -9.29 -9.43
CA PHE A 72 -12.34 -9.80 -10.77
C PHE A 72 -11.10 -10.52 -11.33
N MET A 73 -9.92 -9.95 -11.15
CA MET A 73 -8.68 -10.58 -11.61
C MET A 73 -8.38 -11.89 -10.88
N ILE A 74 -8.70 -11.99 -9.58
CA ILE A 74 -8.53 -13.23 -8.82
C ILE A 74 -9.47 -14.33 -9.33
N ILE A 75 -10.72 -13.99 -9.66
CA ILE A 75 -11.66 -14.96 -10.26
C ILE A 75 -11.12 -15.47 -11.59
N VAL A 76 -10.62 -14.56 -12.44
CA VAL A 76 -10.03 -14.93 -13.74
C VAL A 76 -8.76 -15.76 -13.53
N TYR A 77 -7.95 -15.47 -12.53
CA TYR A 77 -6.77 -16.27 -12.19
C TYR A 77 -7.15 -17.70 -11.79
N LEU A 78 -8.22 -17.87 -11.02
CA LEU A 78 -8.70 -19.19 -10.57
C LEU A 78 -9.34 -20.02 -11.69
N SER A 79 -9.86 -19.39 -12.74
CA SER A 79 -10.52 -20.11 -13.85
C SER A 79 -9.53 -20.84 -14.79
N SER A 80 -8.23 -20.80 -14.50
CA SER A 80 -7.16 -21.57 -15.19
C SER A 80 -7.05 -21.32 -16.70
N ILE A 81 -7.58 -20.21 -17.20
CA ILE A 81 -7.50 -19.82 -18.61
C ILE A 81 -6.02 -19.54 -18.95
N SER A 82 -5.54 -20.02 -20.10
CA SER A 82 -4.13 -19.88 -20.52
C SER A 82 -3.62 -18.42 -20.49
N PHE A 83 -4.51 -17.46 -20.72
CA PHE A 83 -4.25 -16.02 -20.65
C PHE A 83 -3.70 -15.55 -19.29
N THR A 84 -4.05 -16.23 -18.19
CA THR A 84 -3.64 -15.87 -16.82
C THR A 84 -2.13 -16.02 -16.57
N LYS A 85 -1.43 -16.81 -17.38
CA LYS A 85 0.03 -17.04 -17.23
C LYS A 85 0.88 -16.06 -18.03
N THR A 86 0.26 -15.09 -18.71
CA THR A 86 0.96 -14.12 -19.53
C THR A 86 1.54 -12.99 -18.68
N ASP A 87 2.68 -12.46 -19.12
CA ASP A 87 3.34 -11.32 -18.48
C ASP A 87 2.47 -10.06 -18.49
N THR A 88 1.61 -9.91 -19.50
CA THR A 88 0.66 -8.82 -19.62
C THR A 88 -0.43 -8.90 -18.55
N PHE A 89 -0.95 -10.10 -18.27
CA PHE A 89 -1.92 -10.29 -17.19
C PHE A 89 -1.31 -9.95 -15.82
N ASN A 90 -0.07 -10.39 -15.56
CA ASN A 90 0.66 -10.01 -14.34
C ASN A 90 0.79 -8.49 -14.19
N PHE A 91 1.13 -7.79 -15.27
CA PHE A 91 1.23 -6.33 -15.25
C PHE A 91 -0.12 -5.64 -15.01
N MET A 92 -1.22 -6.16 -15.55
CA MET A 92 -2.56 -5.64 -15.28
C MET A 92 -2.94 -5.78 -13.79
N VAL A 93 -2.62 -6.91 -13.17
CA VAL A 93 -2.83 -7.12 -11.73
C VAL A 93 -2.00 -6.13 -10.92
N GLN A 94 -0.73 -5.93 -11.27
CA GLN A 94 0.16 -4.97 -10.61
C GLN A 94 -0.33 -3.53 -10.72
N MET A 95 -0.91 -3.13 -11.86
CA MET A 95 -1.50 -1.79 -12.01
C MET A 95 -2.61 -1.52 -10.99
N MET A 96 -3.41 -2.54 -10.64
CA MET A 96 -4.43 -2.40 -9.59
C MET A 96 -3.82 -2.26 -8.19
N PHE A 97 -2.72 -2.96 -7.92
CA PHE A 97 -1.96 -2.76 -6.68
C PHE A 97 -1.28 -1.39 -6.63
N PHE A 98 -0.73 -0.89 -7.74
CA PHE A 98 -0.16 0.46 -7.83
C PHE A 98 -1.19 1.55 -7.53
N LEU A 99 -2.44 1.37 -7.95
CA LEU A 99 -3.54 2.25 -7.59
C LEU A 99 -3.77 2.29 -6.07
N LYS A 100 -3.73 1.13 -5.40
CA LYS A 100 -3.92 1.01 -3.94
C LYS A 100 -2.72 1.51 -3.12
N ILE A 101 -1.49 1.31 -3.60
CA ILE A 101 -0.24 1.76 -2.93
C ILE A 101 0.01 3.26 -3.14
N GLY A 102 -0.55 3.83 -4.22
CA GLY A 102 -0.35 5.23 -4.59
C GLY A 102 0.98 5.49 -5.30
N THR A 103 1.47 4.51 -6.06
CA THR A 103 2.63 4.69 -6.93
C THR A 103 2.23 5.31 -8.27
N PHE A 104 3.20 5.81 -9.04
CA PHE A 104 2.93 6.25 -10.41
C PHE A 104 2.19 5.16 -11.21
N PRO A 105 1.20 5.50 -12.05
CA PRO A 105 0.75 6.85 -12.40
C PRO A 105 -0.22 7.46 -11.37
N PHE A 106 -0.74 6.66 -10.45
CA PHE A 106 -1.78 7.04 -9.48
C PHE A 106 -1.25 7.72 -8.22
N HIS A 107 -0.19 8.54 -8.34
CA HIS A 107 0.47 9.18 -7.20
C HIS A 107 -0.31 10.39 -6.61
N PHE A 108 -1.19 11.01 -7.40
CA PHE A 108 -1.86 12.26 -7.01
C PHE A 108 -2.74 12.16 -5.76
N TRP A 109 -3.52 11.08 -5.63
CA TRP A 109 -4.42 10.92 -4.49
C TRP A 109 -3.64 10.84 -3.18
N MET A 110 -2.48 10.18 -3.20
CA MET A 110 -1.63 10.04 -2.03
C MET A 110 -1.08 11.40 -1.59
N ILE A 111 -0.54 12.19 -2.52
CA ILE A 111 0.04 13.51 -2.22
C ILE A 111 -1.02 14.49 -1.69
N TYR A 112 -2.21 14.50 -2.30
CA TYR A 112 -3.32 15.33 -1.83
C TYR A 112 -3.82 14.91 -0.44
N SER A 113 -3.91 13.60 -0.18
CA SER A 113 -4.33 13.09 1.12
C SER A 113 -3.37 13.49 2.25
N TYR A 114 -2.06 13.50 1.99
CA TYR A 114 -1.04 13.83 2.98
C TYR A 114 -1.11 15.28 3.44
N GLU A 115 -1.46 16.22 2.57
CA GLU A 115 -1.61 17.64 2.93
C GLU A 115 -2.68 17.83 4.02
N MET A 116 -3.78 17.09 3.90
CA MET A 116 -4.94 17.16 4.80
C MET A 116 -4.80 16.33 6.08
N MET A 117 -3.82 15.43 6.15
CA MET A 117 -3.61 14.52 7.27
C MET A 117 -2.77 15.14 8.39
N ASN A 118 -2.99 14.67 9.63
CA ASN A 118 -2.14 14.94 10.78
C ASN A 118 -0.88 14.06 10.72
N TRP A 119 0.20 14.46 11.41
CA TRP A 119 1.47 13.71 11.45
C TRP A 119 1.32 12.24 11.85
N LYS A 120 0.48 11.94 12.85
CA LYS A 120 0.20 10.54 13.26
C LYS A 120 -0.50 9.71 12.17
N GLN A 121 -1.28 10.35 11.30
CA GLN A 121 -1.94 9.69 10.18
C GLN A 121 -0.99 9.49 9.02
N ILE A 122 -0.14 10.48 8.76
CA ILE A 122 0.96 10.38 7.78
C ILE A 122 1.85 9.19 8.13
N PHE A 123 2.21 9.04 9.40
CA PHE A 123 2.97 7.88 9.91
C PHE A 123 2.28 6.53 9.62
N LEU A 124 1.00 6.45 9.97
CA LEU A 124 0.22 5.23 9.77
C LEU A 124 0.12 4.87 8.28
N MET A 125 -0.10 5.88 7.44
CA MET A 125 -0.27 5.74 6.01
C MET A 125 1.04 5.45 5.27
N SER A 126 2.18 5.88 5.81
CA SER A 126 3.49 5.60 5.23
C SER A 126 4.00 4.19 5.55
N THR A 127 3.53 3.57 6.63
CA THR A 127 4.05 2.31 7.17
C THR A 127 3.07 1.14 6.98
N LEU A 128 2.28 0.81 8.00
CA LEU A 128 1.49 -0.43 8.11
C LEU A 128 0.44 -0.56 7.00
N ILE A 129 -0.18 0.54 6.60
CA ILE A 129 -1.23 0.52 5.57
C ILE A 129 -0.66 0.12 4.20
N LYS A 130 0.59 0.48 3.91
CA LYS A 130 1.25 0.17 2.63
C LYS A 130 1.81 -1.23 2.58
N PHE A 131 2.30 -1.79 3.68
CA PHE A 131 2.98 -3.10 3.64
C PHE A 131 2.03 -4.25 3.26
N ILE A 132 0.76 -4.17 3.66
CA ILE A 132 -0.26 -5.18 3.34
C ILE A 132 -0.45 -5.33 1.81
N PRO A 133 -0.80 -4.26 1.04
CA PRO A 133 -0.95 -4.38 -0.41
C PRO A 133 0.36 -4.68 -1.14
N ILE A 134 1.51 -4.20 -0.64
CA ILE A 134 2.82 -4.52 -1.25
C ILE A 134 3.13 -6.02 -1.11
N TYR A 135 2.94 -6.61 0.07
CA TYR A 135 3.17 -8.05 0.28
C TYR A 135 2.27 -8.90 -0.63
N MET A 136 0.99 -8.54 -0.73
CA MET A 136 0.04 -9.24 -1.60
C MET A 136 0.41 -9.15 -3.08
N MET A 137 0.90 -7.99 -3.52
CA MET A 137 1.28 -7.81 -4.92
C MET A 137 2.38 -8.81 -5.31
N VAL A 138 3.41 -8.93 -4.47
CA VAL A 138 4.56 -9.81 -4.72
C VAL A 138 4.18 -11.29 -4.53
N SER A 139 3.25 -11.62 -3.63
CA SER A 139 2.79 -13.02 -3.51
C SER A 139 1.98 -13.50 -4.72
N MET A 140 1.25 -12.60 -5.39
CA MET A 140 0.36 -12.92 -6.51
C MET A 140 1.05 -12.88 -7.86
N THR A 141 1.98 -11.96 -8.05
CA THR A 141 2.53 -11.61 -9.36
C THR A 141 4.03 -11.84 -9.38
N LYS A 142 4.54 -12.22 -10.56
CA LYS A 142 5.98 -12.25 -10.80
C LYS A 142 6.45 -10.90 -11.30
N ILE A 143 7.60 -10.45 -10.82
CA ILE A 143 8.23 -9.22 -11.29
C ILE A 143 8.92 -9.50 -12.63
N ASN A 144 8.27 -9.09 -13.72
CA ASN A 144 8.85 -9.17 -15.06
C ASN A 144 9.70 -7.93 -15.39
N SER A 145 10.47 -7.98 -16.47
CA SER A 145 11.30 -6.86 -16.94
C SER A 145 10.49 -5.57 -17.17
N TRP A 146 9.25 -5.69 -17.64
CA TRP A 146 8.33 -4.56 -17.85
C TRP A 146 8.00 -3.85 -16.54
N THR A 147 7.78 -4.65 -15.49
CA THR A 147 7.42 -4.18 -14.15
C THR A 147 8.61 -3.45 -13.52
N LEU A 148 9.82 -3.98 -13.70
CA LEU A 148 11.06 -3.34 -13.26
C LEU A 148 11.30 -2.01 -13.97
N TYR A 149 11.13 -1.97 -15.30
CA TYR A 149 11.26 -0.72 -16.05
C TYR A 149 10.25 0.33 -15.57
N PHE A 150 9.00 -0.09 -15.34
CA PHE A 150 7.96 0.77 -14.81
C PHE A 150 8.30 1.31 -13.41
N LEU A 151 8.81 0.45 -12.54
CA LEU A 151 9.22 0.81 -11.18
C LEU A 151 10.41 1.80 -11.16
N ILE A 152 11.41 1.61 -12.03
CA ILE A 152 12.56 2.52 -12.15
C ILE A 152 12.11 3.88 -12.67
N THR A 153 11.32 3.91 -13.75
CA THR A 153 10.80 5.16 -14.32
C THR A 153 9.92 5.92 -13.32
N ASN A 154 9.10 5.21 -12.54
CA ASN A 154 8.34 5.76 -11.42
C ASN A 154 9.25 6.46 -10.38
N SER A 155 10.32 5.79 -9.94
CA SER A 155 11.25 6.36 -8.96
C SER A 155 11.92 7.67 -9.44
N LEU A 156 12.34 7.70 -10.72
CA LEU A 156 12.92 8.89 -11.35
C LEU A 156 11.87 10.00 -11.46
N TYR A 157 10.66 9.69 -11.93
CA TYR A 157 9.60 10.68 -12.05
C TYR A 157 9.27 11.35 -10.71
N ILE A 158 9.13 10.58 -9.63
CA ILE A 158 8.83 11.14 -8.31
C ILE A 158 9.97 12.01 -7.79
N SER A 159 11.24 11.63 -8.01
CA SER A 159 12.36 12.46 -7.59
C SER A 159 12.34 13.84 -8.25
N PHE A 160 12.02 13.92 -9.55
CA PHE A 160 11.85 15.21 -10.24
C PHE A 160 10.59 15.95 -9.80
N TYR A 161 9.50 15.22 -9.56
CA TYR A 161 8.22 15.80 -9.13
C TYR A 161 8.31 16.41 -7.73
N ALA A 162 9.12 15.83 -6.83
CA ALA A 162 9.32 16.31 -5.46
C ALA A 162 9.80 17.76 -5.40
N ASN A 163 10.66 18.18 -6.35
CA ASN A 163 11.19 19.55 -6.42
C ASN A 163 10.12 20.63 -6.64
N LYS A 164 8.92 20.26 -7.07
CA LYS A 164 7.82 21.22 -7.28
C LYS A 164 7.10 21.61 -5.98
N PHE A 165 7.28 20.87 -4.89
CA PHE A 165 6.53 21.10 -3.66
C PHE A 165 7.37 21.75 -2.56
N TYR A 166 6.79 22.78 -1.93
CA TYR A 166 7.42 23.49 -0.81
C TYR A 166 6.92 23.02 0.57
N THR A 167 5.79 22.29 0.65
CA THR A 167 5.24 21.85 1.94
C THR A 167 5.85 20.51 2.37
N LEU A 168 6.28 20.43 3.64
CA LEU A 168 6.90 19.23 4.23
C LEU A 168 6.02 17.98 4.06
N LYS A 169 4.69 18.11 4.20
CA LYS A 169 3.76 16.98 4.06
C LYS A 169 3.76 16.40 2.63
N LYS A 170 3.85 17.24 1.59
CA LYS A 170 3.90 16.79 0.19
C LYS A 170 5.26 16.19 -0.16
N LEU A 171 6.35 16.74 0.38
CA LEU A 171 7.68 16.14 0.27
C LEU A 171 7.74 14.76 0.92
N LEU A 172 7.12 14.60 2.08
CA LEU A 172 6.98 13.28 2.71
C LEU A 172 6.14 12.33 1.88
N ALA A 173 5.03 12.78 1.28
CA ALA A 173 4.30 11.92 0.36
C ALA A 173 5.20 11.43 -0.78
N CYS A 174 5.98 12.32 -1.40
CA CYS A 174 6.92 11.95 -2.48
C CYS A 174 7.98 10.94 -2.01
N SER A 175 8.61 11.15 -0.85
CA SER A 175 9.59 10.18 -0.32
C SER A 175 8.97 8.82 0.00
N THR A 176 7.73 8.77 0.50
CA THR A 176 7.04 7.49 0.75
C THR A 176 6.66 6.77 -0.55
N ILE A 177 6.45 7.49 -1.65
CA ILE A 177 6.23 6.90 -2.97
C ILE A 177 7.56 6.37 -3.50
N PHE A 178 8.65 7.11 -3.33
CA PHE A 178 9.98 6.62 -3.69
C PHE A 178 10.34 5.34 -2.91
N ASN A 179 10.13 5.30 -1.60
CA ASN A 179 10.45 4.11 -0.78
C ASN A 179 9.60 2.89 -1.13
N SER A 180 8.39 3.08 -1.68
CA SER A 180 7.56 1.95 -2.12
C SER A 180 8.19 1.14 -3.25
N PHE A 181 8.96 1.78 -4.15
CA PHE A 181 9.77 1.07 -5.15
C PHE A 181 10.78 0.13 -4.48
N TYR A 182 11.52 0.65 -3.50
CA TYR A 182 12.54 -0.11 -2.80
C TYR A 182 11.94 -1.31 -2.05
N PHE A 183 10.80 -1.11 -1.39
CA PHE A 183 10.09 -2.19 -0.70
C PHE A 183 9.64 -3.32 -1.64
N ILE A 184 9.09 -2.97 -2.80
CA ILE A 184 8.68 -3.94 -3.81
C ILE A 184 9.90 -4.75 -4.30
N PHE A 185 11.01 -4.06 -4.58
CA PHE A 185 12.22 -4.70 -5.08
C PHE A 185 12.85 -5.66 -4.06
N ILE A 186 12.95 -5.26 -2.79
CA ILE A 186 13.52 -6.11 -1.73
C ILE A 186 12.65 -7.34 -1.47
N LEU A 187 11.33 -7.17 -1.50
CA LEU A 187 10.39 -8.29 -1.27
C LEU A 187 10.59 -9.42 -2.26
N GLU A 188 10.81 -9.07 -3.53
CA GLU A 188 11.08 -10.05 -4.58
C GLU A 188 12.38 -10.79 -4.35
N LEU A 189 13.42 -10.07 -3.90
CA LEU A 189 14.71 -10.67 -3.61
C LEU A 189 14.64 -11.60 -2.40
N ASN A 190 14.18 -11.09 -1.26
CA ASN A 190 14.18 -11.82 0.02
C ASN A 190 13.14 -11.26 1.00
N LYS A 191 12.21 -12.11 1.44
CA LYS A 191 11.20 -11.77 2.46
C LYS A 191 11.81 -11.31 3.79
N ASN A 192 12.91 -11.92 4.23
CA ASN A 192 13.56 -11.56 5.50
C ASN A 192 14.17 -10.14 5.46
N MET A 193 14.77 -9.77 4.33
CA MET A 193 15.31 -8.42 4.14
C MET A 193 14.19 -7.37 4.13
N PHE A 194 13.02 -7.72 3.58
CA PHE A 194 11.86 -6.84 3.64
C PHE A 194 11.39 -6.58 5.07
N ILE A 195 11.32 -7.62 5.90
CA ILE A 195 10.92 -7.45 7.31
C ILE A 195 11.93 -6.56 8.06
N ALA A 196 13.24 -6.76 7.84
CA ALA A 196 14.27 -5.89 8.42
C ALA A 196 14.08 -4.42 7.99
N MET A 197 13.75 -4.18 6.73
CA MET A 197 13.52 -2.84 6.20
C MET A 197 12.24 -2.20 6.72
N ILE A 198 11.16 -2.96 6.93
CA ILE A 198 9.96 -2.47 7.60
C ILE A 198 10.31 -1.95 9.00
N ILE A 199 11.11 -2.72 9.75
CA ILE A 199 11.51 -2.35 11.11
C ILE A 199 12.30 -1.05 11.09
N LEU A 200 13.37 -0.97 10.29
CA LEU A 200 14.21 0.23 10.15
C LEU A 200 13.38 1.45 9.71
N TYR A 201 12.50 1.28 8.73
CA TYR A 201 11.66 2.35 8.24
C TYR A 201 10.69 2.85 9.30
N SER A 202 10.06 1.94 10.05
CA SER A 202 9.13 2.31 11.13
C SER A 202 9.82 3.08 12.26
N PHE A 203 11.08 2.75 12.58
CA PHE A 203 11.87 3.48 13.57
C PHE A 203 12.23 4.89 13.14
N ASN A 204 12.59 5.10 11.87
CA ASN A 204 12.99 6.43 11.37
C ASN A 204 11.87 7.48 11.37
N TYR A 205 10.61 7.05 11.48
CA TYR A 205 9.47 7.97 11.55
C TYR A 205 8.94 8.18 12.98
N PHE A 206 9.57 7.57 14.01
CA PHE A 206 9.37 7.92 15.41
C PHE A 206 10.30 9.06 15.82
#